data_AF-A0A226ELP6-F1
#
_entry.id   AF-A0A226ELP6-F1
#
_cell.length_a   1.000
_cell.length_b   1.000
_cell.length_c   1.000
_cell.angle_alpha   90.00
_cell.angle_beta   90.00
_cell.angle_gamma   90.00
#
_symmetry.space_group_name_H-M   'P 1'
#
loop_
_entity.id
_entity.type
_entity.pdbx_description
1 polymer ?
#
loop_
_entity_poly.entity_id
_entity_poly.type
_entity_poly.pdbx_seq_one_letter_code
_entity_poly.pdbx_strand_id
1 'polypeptide(L)'
;MSSKVAKKRKQEEASILDDTLVEEVENTNVDNVKERRKWTPTEIEKLLGNLISIVSVGKEIEKPNAVAFYKRGVEILAFEHCNHNQLKNQVKNLKRKHGETVQWRNQTGQGVLEDQGESSFKETLLKRCPHFEKLDEIFGNKLNIAPPYLHDSSKIGDEDHVIITLNTPDWTLNSTIFSEETSVPESSEHSVTVEETQQSKLVRKRKLAPQTGSSMLERCVEIRIELQKEQLALEKEKWQYEKIRNDERYDLEVKKMEQDREIEERKLDLEQQRINKDFELQKYKIEQEFKLKLELSKVQTK
;
A
#
# COMPACT_ATOMS: atom_id res chain seq x y z
N MET A 1 87.56 37.05 32.80
CA MET A 1 86.15 37.20 33.23
C MET A 1 85.31 37.49 32.00
N SER A 2 84.07 36.98 31.95
CA SER A 2 83.05 37.35 30.96
C SER A 2 83.30 36.98 29.48
N SER A 3 83.32 35.68 29.14
CA SER A 3 82.83 35.20 27.81
C SER A 3 82.73 33.67 27.70
N LYS A 4 82.33 32.96 28.77
CA LYS A 4 82.11 31.50 28.75
C LYS A 4 80.73 31.07 29.25
N VAL A 5 79.80 32.03 29.40
CA VAL A 5 78.41 31.80 29.87
C VAL A 5 77.43 31.65 28.69
N ALA A 6 77.85 31.90 27.45
CA ALA A 6 76.97 31.79 26.26
C ALA A 6 76.99 30.42 25.56
N LYS A 7 77.81 29.46 26.01
CA LYS A 7 77.93 28.12 25.40
C LYS A 7 77.24 26.99 26.18
N LYS A 8 76.52 27.31 27.26
CA LYS A 8 75.84 26.34 28.14
C LYS A 8 74.30 26.45 28.12
N ARG A 9 73.72 27.06 27.09
CA ARG A 9 72.26 27.19 26.88
C ARG A 9 71.76 26.66 25.53
N LYS A 10 72.60 25.92 24.81
CA LYS A 10 72.27 25.34 23.49
C LYS A 10 72.30 23.81 23.45
N GLN A 11 72.31 23.16 24.62
CA GLN A 11 72.45 21.71 24.74
C GLN A 11 71.43 21.07 25.71
N GLU A 12 70.39 21.80 26.13
CA GLU A 12 69.36 21.32 27.05
C GLU A 12 67.90 21.55 26.57
N GLU A 13 67.69 21.92 25.30
CA GLU A 13 66.36 22.04 24.67
C GLU A 13 66.21 21.09 23.45
N ALA A 14 66.94 19.97 23.45
CA ALA A 14 66.85 18.92 22.44
C ALA A 14 66.42 17.57 23.07
N SER A 15 65.47 17.64 23.99
CA SER A 15 64.77 16.49 24.56
C SER A 15 63.44 17.03 25.09
N ILE A 16 62.33 16.35 24.80
CA ILE A 16 60.92 16.78 24.96
C ILE A 16 60.34 17.37 23.67
N LEU A 17 60.02 16.49 22.73
CA LEU A 17 58.79 16.48 21.93
C LEU A 17 58.82 15.20 21.07
N ASP A 18 58.63 14.08 21.75
CA ASP A 18 58.26 12.81 21.14
C ASP A 18 56.98 12.37 21.85
N ASP A 19 55.85 12.87 21.34
CA ASP A 19 54.57 12.19 21.45
C ASP A 19 53.56 12.92 20.55
N THR A 20 52.65 12.15 19.95
CA THR A 20 51.52 12.57 19.10
C THR A 20 51.86 13.13 17.71
N LEU A 21 51.82 12.26 16.70
CA LEU A 21 51.04 12.43 15.46
C LEU A 21 51.24 11.18 14.56
N VAL A 22 50.41 10.16 14.79
CA VAL A 22 50.03 9.22 13.74
C VAL A 22 48.54 9.44 13.53
N GLU A 23 48.21 10.40 12.66
CA GLU A 23 46.86 10.53 12.11
C GLU A 23 46.62 9.34 11.19
N GLU A 24 45.85 8.37 11.70
CA GLU A 24 45.18 7.39 10.88
C GLU A 24 44.16 8.14 10.01
N VAL A 25 44.49 8.26 8.71
CA VAL A 25 43.55 8.71 7.69
C VAL A 25 42.55 7.56 7.49
N GLU A 26 41.52 7.52 8.33
CA GLU A 26 40.32 6.74 8.09
C GLU A 26 39.64 7.28 6.83
N ASN A 27 39.83 6.51 5.75
CA ASN A 27 39.19 6.65 4.47
C ASN A 27 37.69 6.37 4.65
N THR A 28 36.93 7.35 5.12
CA THR A 28 35.47 7.28 5.20
C THR A 28 34.90 7.44 3.81
N ASN A 29 34.73 6.29 3.15
CA ASN A 29 33.83 6.15 2.01
C ASN A 29 32.40 6.33 2.53
N VAL A 30 31.98 7.59 2.70
CA VAL A 30 30.64 7.97 3.15
C VAL A 30 29.67 7.72 1.99
N ASP A 31 29.26 6.47 1.84
CA ASP A 31 27.97 6.17 1.25
C ASP A 31 26.93 6.90 2.10
N ASN A 32 26.40 8.00 1.56
CA ASN A 32 25.43 8.89 2.18
C ASN A 32 24.07 8.18 2.27
N VAL A 33 24.01 7.12 3.09
CA VAL A 33 22.77 6.48 3.52
C VAL A 33 22.11 7.47 4.48
N LYS A 34 21.28 8.37 3.92
CA LYS A 34 20.47 9.29 4.73
C LYS A 34 19.69 8.47 5.76
N GLU A 35 20.14 8.53 7.01
CA GLU A 35 19.46 7.86 8.11
C GLU A 35 17.99 8.27 8.13
N ARG A 36 17.10 7.28 8.23
CA ARG A 36 15.66 7.55 8.32
C ARG A 36 15.40 8.19 9.68
N ARG A 37 14.86 9.41 9.69
CA ARG A 37 14.42 10.11 10.90
C ARG A 37 13.54 9.19 11.75
N LYS A 38 13.90 9.02 13.02
CA LYS A 38 13.09 8.33 14.03
C LYS A 38 12.10 9.36 14.61
N TRP A 39 10.81 9.05 14.52
CA TRP A 39 9.76 9.91 15.05
C TRP A 39 9.49 9.56 16.50
N THR A 40 9.61 10.54 17.38
CA THR A 40 9.29 10.37 18.80
C THR A 40 7.77 10.40 19.01
N PRO A 41 7.25 9.76 20.07
CA PRO A 41 5.82 9.81 20.38
C PRO A 41 5.31 11.24 20.56
N THR A 42 6.12 12.13 21.12
CA THR A 42 5.77 13.54 21.34
C THR A 42 5.65 14.33 20.04
N GLU A 43 6.52 14.07 19.05
CA GLU A 43 6.40 14.68 17.71
C GLU A 43 5.16 14.18 16.98
N ILE A 44 4.87 12.88 17.07
CA ILE A 44 3.67 12.28 16.46
C ILE A 44 2.42 12.92 17.07
N GLU A 45 2.38 13.09 18.39
CA GLU A 45 1.28 13.73 19.09
C GLU A 45 1.09 15.20 18.68
N LYS A 46 2.17 15.97 18.58
CA LYS A 46 2.10 17.36 18.07
C LYS A 46 1.60 17.42 16.63
N LEU A 47 2.07 16.52 15.77
CA LEU A 47 1.63 16.41 14.38
C LEU A 47 0.12 16.12 14.30
N LEU A 48 -0.36 15.13 15.05
CA LEU A 48 -1.77 14.76 15.08
C LEU A 48 -2.63 15.90 15.62
N GLY A 49 -2.21 16.57 16.70
CA GLY A 49 -2.92 17.72 17.24
C GLY A 49 -3.06 18.87 16.23
N ASN A 50 -2.01 19.15 15.45
CA ASN A 50 -2.08 20.13 14.39
C ASN A 50 -3.05 19.71 13.27
N LEU A 51 -3.04 18.43 12.87
CA LEU A 51 -3.98 17.93 11.86
C LEU A 51 -5.43 17.99 12.32
N ILE A 52 -5.72 17.64 13.58
CA ILE A 52 -7.07 17.76 14.17
C ILE A 52 -7.52 19.23 14.16
N SER A 53 -6.66 20.16 14.57
CA SER A 53 -6.94 21.60 14.54
C SER A 53 -7.30 22.10 13.13
N ILE A 54 -6.63 21.59 12.09
CA ILE A 54 -6.93 21.95 10.71
C ILE A 54 -8.31 21.42 10.28
N VAL A 55 -8.60 20.15 10.59
CA VAL A 55 -9.86 19.50 10.24
C VAL A 55 -11.04 20.08 11.01
N SER A 56 -10.87 20.46 12.28
CA SER A 56 -11.92 21.07 13.10
C SER A 56 -12.35 22.45 12.59
N VAL A 57 -11.44 23.18 11.93
CA VAL A 57 -11.72 24.44 11.23
C VAL A 57 -12.41 24.20 9.87
N GLY A 58 -12.60 22.94 9.46
CA GLY A 58 -13.25 22.58 8.19
C GLY A 58 -12.33 22.72 6.98
N LYS A 59 -11.01 22.84 7.19
CA LYS A 59 -10.05 22.88 6.08
C LYS A 59 -9.71 21.46 5.63
N GLU A 60 -9.67 21.26 4.32
CA GLU A 60 -9.22 20.00 3.74
C GLU A 60 -7.69 19.85 3.90
N ILE A 61 -7.26 18.65 4.24
CA ILE A 61 -5.83 18.30 4.30
C ILE A 61 -5.29 18.22 2.86
N GLU A 62 -4.09 18.77 2.63
CA GLU A 62 -3.34 18.72 1.36
C GLU A 62 -3.92 19.47 0.14
N LYS A 63 -5.10 20.07 0.20
CA LYS A 63 -5.69 20.83 -0.94
C LYS A 63 -5.48 22.35 -0.81
N PRO A 64 -5.25 23.08 -1.91
CA PRO A 64 -5.03 22.58 -3.28
C PRO A 64 -3.59 22.09 -3.52
N ASN A 65 -2.64 22.45 -2.66
CA ASN A 65 -1.22 22.17 -2.83
C ASN A 65 -0.62 21.53 -1.58
N ALA A 66 -0.33 20.23 -1.68
CA ALA A 66 0.26 19.45 -0.60
C ALA A 66 1.65 19.98 -0.17
N VAL A 67 2.47 20.49 -1.11
CA VAL A 67 3.81 21.00 -0.79
C VAL A 67 3.71 22.25 0.08
N ALA A 68 2.83 23.19 -0.29
CA ALA A 68 2.61 24.41 0.50
C ALA A 68 2.07 24.08 1.90
N PHE A 69 1.16 23.10 1.98
CA PHE A 69 0.61 22.62 3.25
C PHE A 69 1.71 22.11 4.19
N TYR A 70 2.57 21.21 3.71
CA TYR A 70 3.62 20.63 4.56
C TYR A 70 4.76 21.59 4.88
N LYS A 71 5.07 22.56 4.00
CA LYS A 71 6.02 23.63 4.32
C LYS A 71 5.53 24.46 5.51
N ARG A 72 4.28 24.92 5.48
CA ARG A 72 3.65 25.61 6.60
C ARG A 72 3.60 24.74 7.86
N GLY A 73 3.33 23.44 7.71
CA GLY A 73 3.35 22.49 8.82
C GLY A 73 4.70 22.41 9.52
N VAL A 74 5.81 22.42 8.77
CA VAL A 74 7.17 22.44 9.33
C VAL A 74 7.44 23.73 10.10
N GLU A 75 6.98 24.88 9.58
CA GLU A 75 7.11 26.18 10.26
C GLU A 75 6.34 26.21 11.58
N ILE A 76 5.11 25.68 11.61
CA ILE A 76 4.26 25.66 12.81
C ILE A 76 4.78 24.67 13.86
N LEU A 77 5.15 23.46 13.44
CA LEU A 77 5.55 22.39 14.34
C LEU A 77 6.99 22.56 14.84
N ALA A 78 7.81 23.31 14.10
CA ALA A 78 9.19 23.65 14.45
C ALA A 78 10.03 22.45 14.91
N PHE A 79 9.87 21.31 14.24
CA PHE A 79 10.62 20.10 14.55
C PHE A 79 12.09 20.22 14.10
N GLU A 80 13.02 19.87 14.98
CA GLU A 80 14.46 19.88 14.68
C GLU A 80 14.75 18.99 13.47
N HIS A 81 15.53 19.48 12.51
CA HIS A 81 15.95 18.74 11.31
C HIS A 81 14.80 18.09 10.49
N CYS A 82 13.60 18.68 10.51
CA CYS A 82 12.45 18.15 9.77
C CYS A 82 12.24 18.85 8.43
N ASN A 83 12.16 18.08 7.35
CA ASN A 83 11.79 18.58 6.04
C ASN A 83 10.31 18.28 5.73
N HIS A 84 9.67 19.11 4.91
CA HIS A 84 8.28 18.94 4.47
C HIS A 84 8.01 17.55 3.86
N ASN A 85 8.99 16.98 3.15
CA ASN A 85 8.89 15.61 2.62
C ASN A 85 8.88 14.54 3.72
N GLN A 86 9.64 14.72 4.80
CA GLN A 86 9.62 13.79 5.94
C GLN A 86 8.27 13.87 6.65
N LEU A 87 7.75 15.08 6.85
CA LEU A 87 6.43 15.31 7.43
C LEU A 87 5.32 14.67 6.57
N LYS A 88 5.35 14.90 5.26
CA LYS A 88 4.44 14.26 4.28
C LYS A 88 4.50 12.74 4.36
N ASN A 89 5.71 12.17 4.33
CA ASN A 89 5.90 10.72 4.41
C ASN A 89 5.39 10.16 5.73
N GLN A 90 5.55 10.89 6.83
CA GLN A 90 5.03 10.48 8.12
C GLN A 90 3.50 10.50 8.17
N VAL A 91 2.87 11.54 7.65
CA VAL A 91 1.41 11.59 7.51
C VAL A 91 0.91 10.46 6.61
N LYS A 92 1.58 10.20 5.48
CA LYS A 92 1.26 9.05 4.60
C LYS A 92 1.38 7.71 5.33
N ASN A 93 2.42 7.52 6.13
CA ASN A 93 2.61 6.31 6.94
C ASN A 93 1.51 6.14 7.99
N LEU A 94 1.13 7.23 8.67
CA LEU A 94 0.04 7.24 9.65
C LEU A 94 -1.30 6.90 8.98
N LYS A 95 -1.60 7.52 7.85
CA LYS A 95 -2.80 7.24 7.04
C LYS A 95 -2.83 5.79 6.57
N ARG A 96 -1.70 5.24 6.12
CA ARG A 96 -1.59 3.82 5.74
C ARG A 96 -1.89 2.90 6.92
N LYS A 97 -1.26 3.13 8.08
CA LYS A 97 -1.51 2.33 9.29
C LYS A 97 -2.98 2.39 9.73
N HIS A 98 -3.60 3.57 9.68
CA HIS A 98 -5.03 3.73 9.94
C HIS A 98 -5.87 2.93 8.94
N GLY A 99 -5.61 3.06 7.64
CA GLY A 99 -6.31 2.31 6.59
C GLY A 99 -6.20 0.79 6.74
N GLU A 100 -5.00 0.27 7.01
CA GLU A 100 -4.77 -1.15 7.31
C GLU A 100 -5.55 -1.60 8.55
N THR A 101 -5.66 -0.73 9.56
CA THR A 101 -6.39 -1.02 10.80
C THR A 101 -7.91 -1.00 10.58
N VAL A 102 -8.42 -0.06 9.78
CA VAL A 102 -9.84 -0.02 9.37
C VAL A 102 -10.19 -1.24 8.52
N GLN A 103 -9.32 -1.61 7.57
CA GLN A 103 -9.50 -2.82 6.77
C GLN A 103 -9.54 -4.07 7.65
N TRP A 104 -8.61 -4.19 8.59
CA TRP A 104 -8.60 -5.29 9.56
C TRP A 104 -9.90 -5.32 10.39
N ARG A 105 -10.33 -4.18 10.94
CA ARG A 105 -11.62 -4.05 11.64
C ARG A 105 -12.79 -4.57 10.80
N ASN A 106 -12.85 -4.18 9.53
CA ASN A 106 -13.95 -4.55 8.62
C ASN A 106 -13.89 -6.03 8.20
N GLN A 107 -12.70 -6.63 8.12
CA GLN A 107 -12.50 -8.05 7.81
C GLN A 107 -12.78 -8.96 9.01
N THR A 108 -12.76 -8.43 10.23
CA THR A 108 -12.95 -9.18 11.47
C THR A 108 -14.43 -9.51 11.76
N GLY A 109 -15.31 -9.40 10.76
CA GLY A 109 -16.73 -9.79 10.83
C GLY A 109 -17.01 -11.29 11.03
N GLN A 110 -16.03 -12.10 11.45
CA GLN A 110 -16.14 -13.54 11.65
C GLN A 110 -15.53 -14.09 12.96
N GLY A 111 -15.20 -13.25 13.94
CA GLY A 111 -14.87 -13.77 15.28
C GLY A 111 -13.71 -13.09 15.98
N VAL A 112 -13.87 -11.83 16.39
CA VAL A 112 -13.31 -11.48 17.70
C VAL A 112 -14.12 -12.28 18.69
N LEU A 113 -13.54 -13.39 19.14
CA LEU A 113 -14.16 -14.40 19.98
C LEU A 113 -14.99 -13.75 21.09
N GLU A 114 -16.26 -14.15 21.20
CA GLU A 114 -17.18 -13.77 22.28
C GLU A 114 -16.55 -13.95 23.69
N ASP A 115 -15.54 -14.82 23.79
CA ASP A 115 -14.88 -15.19 25.04
C ASP A 115 -13.94 -14.13 25.64
N GLN A 116 -13.55 -13.06 24.91
CA GLN A 116 -12.65 -12.01 25.45
C GLN A 116 -13.21 -10.57 25.48
N GLY A 117 -14.44 -10.36 25.04
CA GLY A 117 -15.15 -9.08 25.19
C GLY A 117 -14.56 -7.89 24.43
N GLU A 118 -15.28 -6.76 24.48
CA GLU A 118 -14.96 -5.51 23.76
C GLU A 118 -13.60 -4.89 24.15
N SER A 119 -13.14 -5.13 25.38
CA SER A 119 -11.85 -4.65 25.87
C SER A 119 -10.67 -5.25 25.10
N SER A 120 -10.75 -6.53 24.74
CA SER A 120 -9.71 -7.21 23.94
C SER A 120 -9.66 -6.67 22.51
N PHE A 121 -10.81 -6.31 21.94
CA PHE A 121 -10.87 -5.67 20.64
C PHE A 121 -10.17 -4.30 20.63
N LYS A 122 -10.52 -3.43 21.58
CA LYS A 122 -9.93 -2.09 21.70
C LYS A 122 -8.43 -2.15 21.96
N GLU A 123 -7.97 -3.07 22.82
CA GLU A 123 -6.55 -3.28 23.09
C GLU A 123 -5.81 -3.75 21.83
N THR A 124 -6.37 -4.71 21.09
CA THR A 124 -5.79 -5.19 19.83
C THR A 124 -5.73 -4.09 18.78
N LEU A 125 -6.76 -3.25 18.72
CA LEU A 125 -6.84 -2.08 17.83
C LEU A 125 -5.73 -1.07 18.14
N LEU A 126 -5.56 -0.70 19.42
CA LEU A 126 -4.51 0.22 19.86
C LEU A 126 -3.10 -0.37 19.71
N LYS A 127 -2.95 -1.69 19.88
CA LYS A 127 -1.67 -2.39 19.64
C LYS A 127 -1.25 -2.31 18.17
N ARG A 128 -2.21 -2.36 17.22
CA ARG A 128 -1.94 -2.18 15.79
C ARG A 128 -1.70 -0.72 15.43
N CYS A 129 -2.53 0.18 15.96
CA CYS A 129 -2.48 1.61 15.69
C CYS A 129 -2.63 2.40 16.99
N PRO A 130 -1.51 2.81 17.63
CA PRO A 130 -1.55 3.47 18.94
C PRO A 130 -2.35 4.78 18.98
N HIS A 131 -2.48 5.44 17.84
CA HIS A 131 -3.22 6.70 17.72
C HIS A 131 -4.50 6.55 16.90
N PHE A 132 -5.11 5.36 16.90
CA PHE A 132 -6.26 5.05 16.05
C PHE A 132 -7.40 6.07 16.21
N GLU A 133 -7.80 6.40 17.45
CA GLU A 133 -8.93 7.30 17.72
C GLU A 133 -8.73 8.68 17.07
N LYS A 134 -7.54 9.27 17.23
CA LYS A 134 -7.18 10.55 16.61
C LYS A 134 -7.11 10.46 15.09
N LEU A 135 -6.58 9.36 14.57
CA LEU A 135 -6.49 9.14 13.13
C LEU A 135 -7.86 8.94 12.50
N ASP A 136 -8.80 8.30 13.20
CA ASP A 136 -10.18 8.12 12.76
C ASP A 136 -10.95 9.44 12.79
N GLU A 137 -10.65 10.34 13.72
CA GLU A 137 -11.20 11.70 13.72
C GLU A 137 -10.69 12.53 12.52
N ILE A 138 -9.44 12.34 12.11
CA ILE A 138 -8.82 13.07 11.00
C ILE A 138 -9.22 12.48 9.64
N PHE A 139 -9.10 11.16 9.49
CA PHE A 139 -9.18 10.43 8.21
C PHE A 139 -10.39 9.52 8.09
N GLY A 140 -11.13 9.31 9.17
CA GLY A 140 -12.37 8.55 9.11
C GLY A 140 -13.32 9.19 8.11
N ASN A 141 -14.20 8.38 7.53
CA ASN A 141 -15.28 8.86 6.69
C ASN A 141 -16.23 9.68 7.57
N LYS A 142 -15.89 10.95 7.80
CA LYS A 142 -16.88 11.98 8.09
C LYS A 142 -17.69 12.04 6.82
N LEU A 143 -18.76 11.23 6.78
CA LEU A 143 -19.82 11.43 5.82
C LEU A 143 -20.07 12.93 5.88
N ASN A 144 -19.80 13.64 4.77
CA ASN A 144 -20.34 14.97 4.57
C ASN A 144 -21.86 14.77 4.44
N ILE A 145 -22.50 14.37 5.54
CA ILE A 145 -23.91 14.52 5.76
C ILE A 145 -24.03 16.02 5.89
N ALA A 146 -24.14 16.69 4.75
CA ALA A 146 -24.91 17.92 4.72
C ALA A 146 -26.20 17.54 5.45
N PRO A 147 -26.47 18.12 6.63
CA PRO A 147 -27.71 17.84 7.34
C PRO A 147 -28.81 17.98 6.29
N PRO A 148 -29.66 16.95 6.07
CA PRO A 148 -30.70 17.03 5.05
C PRO A 148 -31.38 18.36 5.28
N TYR A 149 -31.26 19.24 4.28
CA TYR A 149 -31.77 20.59 4.38
C TYR A 149 -33.25 20.42 4.63
N LEU A 150 -33.67 20.63 5.89
CA LEU A 150 -35.07 20.61 6.26
C LEU A 150 -35.65 21.80 5.51
N HIS A 151 -36.25 21.54 4.36
CA HIS A 151 -37.16 22.48 3.74
C HIS A 151 -38.27 22.69 4.76
N ASP A 152 -38.13 23.75 5.56
CA ASP A 152 -39.21 24.30 6.36
C ASP A 152 -40.32 24.63 5.37
N SER A 153 -41.27 23.71 5.23
CA SER A 153 -42.35 23.78 4.24
C SER A 153 -43.42 24.80 4.65
N SER A 154 -43.07 25.73 5.53
CA SER A 154 -43.91 26.83 5.99
C SER A 154 -43.69 28.07 5.12
N LYS A 155 -43.92 27.97 3.80
CA LYS A 155 -44.28 29.07 2.89
C LYS A 155 -44.49 28.53 1.47
N ILE A 156 -45.74 28.14 1.22
CA ILE A 156 -46.28 28.08 -0.14
C ILE A 156 -46.47 29.54 -0.58
N GLY A 157 -45.70 29.96 -1.57
CA GLY A 157 -45.73 31.30 -2.13
C GLY A 157 -44.77 31.42 -3.30
N ASP A 158 -45.29 31.07 -4.46
CA ASP A 158 -44.93 31.49 -5.82
C ASP A 158 -43.54 31.15 -6.38
N GLU A 159 -43.62 30.40 -7.49
CA GLU A 159 -42.72 30.21 -8.62
C GLU A 159 -41.25 30.64 -8.48
N ASP A 160 -40.34 29.67 -8.50
CA ASP A 160 -39.16 29.72 -9.39
C ASP A 160 -38.43 28.36 -9.47
N HIS A 161 -37.98 28.03 -10.68
CA HIS A 161 -37.33 26.79 -11.07
C HIS A 161 -35.98 26.56 -10.35
N VAL A 162 -35.86 25.50 -9.55
CA VAL A 162 -34.56 25.02 -9.05
C VAL A 162 -34.11 23.79 -9.84
N ILE A 163 -33.07 23.97 -10.65
CA ILE A 163 -32.35 22.91 -11.34
C ILE A 163 -31.63 22.04 -10.30
N ILE A 164 -32.01 20.77 -10.20
CA ILE A 164 -31.30 19.76 -9.42
C ILE A 164 -30.03 19.38 -10.20
N THR A 165 -28.89 19.97 -9.86
CA THR A 165 -27.57 19.48 -10.29
C THR A 165 -27.21 18.24 -9.47
N LEU A 166 -27.46 17.06 -10.04
CA LEU A 166 -26.90 15.81 -9.55
C LEU A 166 -25.38 15.83 -9.74
N ASN A 167 -24.65 16.23 -8.70
CA ASN A 167 -23.21 15.99 -8.62
C ASN A 167 -22.99 14.53 -8.19
N THR A 168 -22.71 13.66 -9.18
CA THR A 168 -22.12 12.34 -8.93
C THR A 168 -20.64 12.51 -8.56
N PRO A 169 -20.18 12.03 -7.39
CA PRO A 169 -18.76 12.04 -7.06
C PRO A 169 -18.02 10.93 -7.81
N ASP A 170 -17.07 11.39 -8.62
CA ASP A 170 -16.06 10.62 -9.35
C ASP A 170 -15.14 9.88 -8.37
N TRP A 171 -15.22 8.54 -8.37
CA TRP A 171 -14.30 7.66 -7.65
C TRP A 171 -13.19 7.23 -8.61
N THR A 172 -12.22 8.10 -8.87
CA THR A 172 -10.99 7.69 -9.56
C THR A 172 -10.09 6.93 -8.59
N LEU A 173 -10.19 5.60 -8.67
CA LEU A 173 -9.31 4.64 -8.05
C LEU A 173 -7.95 4.69 -8.77
N ASN A 174 -6.99 5.41 -8.20
CA ASN A 174 -5.59 5.38 -8.62
C ASN A 174 -5.00 3.99 -8.31
N SER A 175 -5.09 3.09 -9.29
CA SER A 175 -4.27 1.89 -9.34
C SER A 175 -2.93 2.27 -9.96
N THR A 176 -1.96 2.62 -9.11
CA THR A 176 -0.57 2.77 -9.51
C THR A 176 -0.01 1.39 -9.81
N ILE A 177 -0.14 0.95 -11.06
CA ILE A 177 0.62 -0.18 -11.58
C ILE A 177 2.03 0.32 -11.87
N PHE A 178 2.95 -0.34 -11.20
CA PHE A 178 4.40 -0.20 -11.28
C PHE A 178 4.85 -0.71 -12.67
N SER A 179 5.30 0.19 -13.54
CA SER A 179 6.01 -0.20 -14.77
C SER A 179 7.51 -0.18 -14.47
N GLU A 180 8.06 -1.38 -14.41
CA GLU A 180 9.48 -1.69 -14.34
C GLU A 180 10.08 -1.51 -15.75
N GLU A 181 10.98 -0.54 -15.90
CA GLU A 181 11.78 -0.36 -17.11
C GLU A 181 12.76 -1.52 -17.23
N THR A 182 12.53 -2.40 -18.20
CA THR A 182 13.53 -3.37 -18.66
C THR A 182 14.01 -2.94 -20.04
N SER A 183 15.26 -2.47 -20.09
CA SER A 183 16.00 -2.08 -21.27
C SER A 183 16.86 -3.22 -21.79
N VAL A 184 16.62 -3.71 -23.02
CA VAL A 184 17.64 -4.34 -23.88
C VAL A 184 17.14 -4.40 -25.35
N PRO A 185 18.00 -4.62 -26.38
CA PRO A 185 18.02 -3.76 -27.55
C PRO A 185 17.88 -4.52 -28.89
N GLU A 186 17.95 -3.73 -29.97
CA GLU A 186 18.66 -4.06 -31.22
C GLU A 186 17.93 -4.80 -32.37
N SER A 187 18.07 -4.16 -33.54
CA SER A 187 17.94 -4.64 -34.92
C SER A 187 16.54 -4.92 -35.49
N SER A 188 16.15 -4.16 -36.51
CA SER A 188 16.53 -4.52 -37.87
C SER A 188 16.10 -3.42 -38.85
N GLU A 189 17.02 -3.16 -39.76
CA GLU A 189 16.91 -2.29 -40.92
C GLU A 189 15.76 -2.74 -41.81
N HIS A 190 14.99 -1.81 -42.39
CA HIS A 190 14.48 -1.93 -43.76
C HIS A 190 14.33 -0.54 -44.36
N SER A 191 15.26 -0.25 -45.28
CA SER A 191 15.24 0.84 -46.23
C SER A 191 14.11 0.62 -47.24
N VAL A 192 13.25 1.62 -47.46
CA VAL A 192 12.57 1.78 -48.75
C VAL A 192 12.65 3.25 -49.18
N THR A 193 13.21 3.36 -50.36
CA THR A 193 13.63 4.49 -51.17
C THR A 193 12.42 5.17 -51.83
N VAL A 194 12.41 6.50 -51.79
CA VAL A 194 12.08 7.46 -52.86
C VAL A 194 10.74 7.28 -53.62
N GLU A 195 9.89 8.31 -53.57
CA GLU A 195 9.55 9.05 -54.80
C GLU A 195 9.07 10.48 -54.50
N GLU A 196 9.88 11.42 -54.98
CA GLU A 196 9.59 12.82 -55.14
C GLU A 196 8.70 12.99 -56.38
N THR A 197 7.52 13.58 -56.22
CA THR A 197 6.82 14.21 -57.35
C THR A 197 6.32 15.57 -56.92
N GLN A 198 7.13 16.56 -57.26
CA GLN A 198 6.72 17.94 -57.39
C GLN A 198 5.67 18.03 -58.50
N GLN A 199 4.45 18.46 -58.17
CA GLN A 199 3.62 19.22 -59.10
C GLN A 199 2.71 20.16 -58.32
N SER A 200 3.20 21.40 -58.21
CA SER A 200 2.47 22.59 -57.86
C SER A 200 1.22 22.76 -58.76
N LYS A 201 0.04 22.53 -58.18
CA LYS A 201 -1.20 23.09 -58.68
C LYS A 201 -1.76 24.00 -57.60
N LEU A 202 -1.69 25.31 -57.86
CA LEU A 202 -2.42 26.36 -57.16
C LEU A 202 -3.92 26.06 -57.21
N VAL A 203 -4.40 25.27 -56.25
CA VAL A 203 -5.83 25.10 -56.01
C VAL A 203 -6.32 26.40 -55.39
N ARG A 204 -7.05 27.15 -56.21
CA ARG A 204 -7.86 28.31 -55.85
C ARG A 204 -8.53 28.06 -54.50
N LYS A 205 -8.16 28.87 -53.49
CA LYS A 205 -8.89 28.99 -52.22
C LYS A 205 -10.32 29.45 -52.52
N ARG A 206 -11.21 28.50 -52.83
CA ARG A 206 -12.64 28.73 -52.70
C ARG A 206 -12.90 28.87 -51.20
N LYS A 207 -13.36 30.05 -50.78
CA LYS A 207 -13.92 30.26 -49.44
C LYS A 207 -15.00 29.20 -49.26
N LEU A 208 -14.71 28.16 -48.48
CA LEU A 208 -15.75 27.27 -47.96
C LEU A 208 -16.74 28.19 -47.24
N ALA A 209 -18.01 28.06 -47.60
CA ALA A 209 -19.09 28.80 -46.96
C ALA A 209 -18.94 28.68 -45.43
N PRO A 210 -19.17 29.76 -44.66
CA PRO A 210 -19.10 29.69 -43.21
C PRO A 210 -20.04 28.57 -42.76
N GLN A 211 -19.45 27.48 -42.25
CA GLN A 211 -20.19 26.37 -41.68
C GLN A 211 -21.10 26.97 -40.62
N THR A 212 -22.40 27.00 -40.89
CA THR A 212 -23.38 27.65 -40.02
C THR A 212 -23.25 27.03 -38.63
N GLY A 213 -23.30 27.84 -37.57
CA GLY A 213 -23.09 27.35 -36.19
C GLY A 213 -23.91 26.10 -35.84
N SER A 214 -25.07 25.92 -36.48
CA SER A 214 -25.90 24.71 -36.40
C SER A 214 -25.19 23.42 -36.83
N SER A 215 -24.44 23.42 -37.94
CA SER A 215 -23.73 22.23 -38.43
C SER A 215 -22.53 21.86 -37.54
N MET A 216 -21.90 22.85 -36.90
CA MET A 216 -20.85 22.59 -35.91
C MET A 216 -21.44 21.96 -34.65
N LEU A 217 -22.62 22.42 -34.20
CA LEU A 217 -23.30 21.86 -33.04
C LEU A 217 -23.73 20.41 -33.27
N GLU A 218 -24.28 20.10 -34.45
CA GLU A 218 -24.63 18.74 -34.86
C GLU A 218 -23.44 17.79 -34.77
N ARG A 219 -22.29 18.18 -35.35
CA ARG A 219 -21.05 17.40 -35.27
C ARG A 219 -20.53 17.25 -33.84
N CYS A 220 -20.66 18.27 -33.00
CA CYS A 220 -20.29 18.17 -31.59
C CYS A 220 -21.17 17.17 -30.81
N VAL A 221 -22.47 17.11 -31.14
CA VAL A 221 -23.41 16.15 -30.53
C VAL A 221 -23.09 14.73 -30.98
N GLU A 222 -22.80 14.52 -32.27
CA GLU A 222 -22.37 13.22 -32.81
C GLU A 222 -21.14 12.69 -32.10
N ILE A 223 -20.07 13.51 -32.00
CA ILE A 223 -18.84 13.14 -31.30
C ILE A 223 -19.10 12.78 -29.83
N ARG A 224 -19.99 13.53 -29.15
CA ARG A 224 -20.34 13.23 -27.75
C ARG A 224 -21.05 11.88 -27.63
N ILE A 225 -21.98 11.58 -28.52
CA ILE A 225 -22.71 10.30 -28.52
C ILE A 225 -21.73 9.15 -28.80
N GLU A 226 -20.82 9.33 -29.76
CA GLU A 226 -19.77 8.35 -30.08
C GLU A 226 -18.88 8.07 -28.87
N LEU A 227 -18.39 9.13 -28.21
CA LEU A 227 -17.55 9.02 -27.02
C LEU A 227 -18.28 8.33 -25.85
N GLN A 228 -19.57 8.59 -25.67
CA GLN A 228 -20.38 7.90 -24.67
C GLN A 228 -20.58 6.41 -25.00
N LYS A 229 -20.76 6.07 -26.29
CA LYS A 229 -20.85 4.67 -26.73
C LYS A 229 -19.54 3.92 -26.50
N GLU A 230 -18.40 4.54 -26.83
CA GLU A 230 -17.07 3.96 -26.60
C GLU A 230 -16.80 3.75 -25.11
N GLN A 231 -17.15 4.71 -24.26
CA GLN A 231 -17.03 4.57 -22.80
C GLN A 231 -17.84 3.38 -22.28
N LEU A 232 -19.09 3.25 -22.73
CA LEU A 232 -19.97 2.15 -22.34
C LEU A 232 -19.49 0.79 -22.88
N ALA A 233 -18.88 0.77 -24.07
CA ALA A 233 -18.27 -0.44 -24.63
C ALA A 233 -17.05 -0.89 -23.80
N LEU A 234 -16.15 0.04 -23.46
CA LEU A 234 -14.99 -0.23 -22.61
C LEU A 234 -15.40 -0.70 -21.21
N GLU A 235 -16.46 -0.13 -20.65
CA GLU A 235 -16.98 -0.54 -19.33
C GLU A 235 -17.54 -1.97 -19.37
N LYS A 236 -18.28 -2.33 -20.43
CA LYS A 236 -18.76 -3.70 -20.64
C LYS A 236 -17.61 -4.70 -20.80
N GLU A 237 -16.58 -4.34 -21.57
CA GLU A 237 -15.41 -5.19 -21.77
C GLU A 237 -14.66 -5.41 -20.45
N LYS A 238 -14.43 -4.34 -19.66
CA LYS A 238 -13.83 -4.44 -18.32
C LYS A 238 -14.63 -5.34 -17.39
N TRP A 239 -15.96 -5.21 -17.40
CA TRP A 239 -16.83 -6.05 -16.60
C TRP A 239 -16.76 -7.53 -17.02
N GLN A 240 -16.71 -7.82 -18.32
CA GLN A 240 -16.55 -9.18 -18.83
C GLN A 240 -15.19 -9.78 -18.45
N TYR A 241 -14.12 -9.01 -18.59
CA TYR A 241 -12.77 -9.43 -18.19
C TYR A 241 -12.71 -9.74 -16.69
N GLU A 242 -13.25 -8.86 -15.86
CA GLU A 242 -13.29 -9.06 -14.40
C GLU A 242 -14.15 -10.26 -14.02
N LYS A 243 -15.25 -10.51 -14.74
CA LYS A 243 -16.05 -11.72 -14.56
C LYS A 243 -15.26 -12.99 -14.86
N ILE A 244 -14.63 -13.06 -16.04
CA ILE A 244 -13.81 -14.23 -16.45
C ILE A 244 -12.70 -14.48 -15.42
N ARG A 245 -12.00 -13.42 -15.00
CA ARG A 245 -10.94 -13.52 -14.00
C ARG A 245 -11.44 -14.04 -12.66
N ASN A 246 -12.63 -13.64 -12.23
CA ASN A 246 -13.23 -14.14 -10.99
C ASN A 246 -13.70 -15.60 -11.11
N ASP A 247 -14.25 -15.98 -12.26
CA ASP A 247 -14.62 -17.38 -12.56
C ASP A 247 -13.37 -18.28 -12.55
N GLU A 248 -12.27 -17.86 -13.18
CA GLU A 248 -10.98 -18.58 -13.15
C GLU A 248 -10.42 -18.73 -11.73
N ARG A 249 -10.54 -17.67 -10.90
CA ARG A 249 -10.14 -17.75 -9.49
C ARG A 249 -10.98 -18.75 -8.70
N TYR A 250 -12.28 -18.77 -8.95
CA TYR A 250 -13.19 -19.72 -8.31
C TYR A 250 -12.84 -21.16 -8.70
N ASP A 251 -12.59 -21.42 -9.98
CA ASP A 251 -12.20 -22.75 -10.48
C ASP A 251 -10.87 -23.24 -9.88
N LEU A 252 -9.90 -22.34 -9.71
CA LEU A 252 -8.63 -22.66 -9.05
C LEU A 252 -8.83 -23.00 -7.57
N GLU A 253 -9.71 -22.27 -6.87
CA GLU A 253 -10.01 -22.54 -5.47
C GLU A 253 -10.71 -23.89 -5.30
N VAL A 254 -11.67 -24.23 -6.16
CA VAL A 254 -12.36 -25.53 -6.15
C VAL A 254 -11.36 -26.66 -6.38
N LYS A 255 -10.45 -26.54 -7.36
CA LYS A 255 -9.41 -27.55 -7.62
C LYS A 255 -8.48 -27.73 -6.43
N LYS A 256 -8.11 -26.65 -5.76
CA LYS A 256 -7.26 -26.70 -4.56
C LYS A 256 -7.97 -27.43 -3.42
N MET A 257 -9.23 -27.09 -3.16
CA MET A 257 -10.05 -27.77 -2.15
C MET A 257 -10.21 -29.27 -2.44
N GLU A 258 -10.33 -29.65 -3.71
CA GLU A 258 -10.42 -31.05 -4.11
C GLU A 258 -9.10 -31.81 -3.89
N GLN A 259 -7.95 -31.19 -4.23
CA GLN A 259 -6.63 -31.76 -3.95
C GLN A 259 -6.38 -31.92 -2.46
N ASP A 260 -6.74 -30.92 -1.66
CA ASP A 260 -6.61 -30.96 -0.21
C ASP A 260 -7.45 -32.10 0.38
N ARG A 261 -8.69 -32.28 -0.11
CA ARG A 261 -9.56 -33.40 0.27
C ARG A 261 -8.95 -34.76 -0.10
N GLU A 262 -8.38 -34.90 -1.30
CA GLU A 262 -7.74 -36.16 -1.74
C GLU A 262 -6.50 -36.50 -0.90
N ILE A 263 -5.71 -35.49 -0.53
CA ILE A 263 -4.55 -35.66 0.37
C ILE A 263 -5.01 -36.14 1.75
N GLU A 264 -6.08 -35.55 2.28
CA GLU A 264 -6.64 -35.94 3.57
C GLU A 264 -7.21 -37.37 3.57
N GLU A 265 -7.95 -37.74 2.53
CA GLU A 265 -8.47 -39.10 2.36
C GLU A 265 -7.32 -40.13 2.29
N ARG A 266 -6.29 -39.86 1.45
CA ARG A 266 -5.11 -40.72 1.35
C ARG A 266 -4.36 -40.84 2.68
N LYS A 267 -4.33 -39.78 3.49
CA LYS A 267 -3.72 -39.80 4.83
C LYS A 267 -4.51 -40.68 5.80
N LEU A 268 -5.84 -40.59 5.77
CA LEU A 268 -6.72 -41.44 6.58
C LEU A 268 -6.57 -42.92 6.21
N ASP A 269 -6.47 -43.24 4.92
CA ASP A 269 -6.25 -44.61 4.45
C ASP A 269 -4.92 -45.18 4.94
N LEU A 270 -3.84 -44.40 4.86
CA LEU A 270 -2.53 -44.82 5.35
C LEU A 270 -2.53 -45.04 6.87
N GLU A 271 -3.22 -44.18 7.62
CA GLU A 271 -3.38 -44.33 9.07
C GLU A 271 -4.19 -45.59 9.41
N GLN A 272 -5.28 -45.85 8.70
CA GLN A 272 -6.08 -47.06 8.88
C GLN A 272 -5.28 -48.33 8.56
N GLN A 273 -4.47 -48.31 7.49
CA GLN A 273 -3.57 -49.41 7.16
C GLN A 273 -2.52 -49.63 8.26
N ARG A 274 -1.98 -48.56 8.85
CA ARG A 274 -1.04 -48.64 9.97
C ARG A 274 -1.69 -49.31 11.18
N ILE A 275 -2.88 -48.85 11.57
CA ILE A 275 -3.65 -49.43 12.68
C ILE A 275 -3.93 -50.92 12.44
N ASN A 276 -4.34 -51.29 11.22
CA ASN A 276 -4.62 -52.69 10.88
C ASN A 276 -3.37 -53.57 10.99
N LYS A 277 -2.22 -53.11 10.47
CA LYS A 277 -0.94 -53.83 10.59
C LYS A 277 -0.49 -53.96 12.04
N ASP A 278 -0.65 -52.92 12.84
CA ASP A 278 -0.30 -52.94 14.26
C ASP A 278 -1.20 -53.93 15.03
N PHE A 279 -2.50 -53.96 14.71
CA PHE A 279 -3.43 -54.93 15.27
C PHE A 279 -3.07 -56.38 14.91
N GLU A 280 -2.73 -56.65 13.64
CA GLU A 280 -2.28 -57.98 13.19
C GLU A 280 -0.98 -58.41 13.90
N LEU A 281 -0.02 -57.50 14.05
CA LEU A 281 1.22 -57.74 14.79
C LEU A 281 0.95 -58.09 16.26
N GLN A 282 0.04 -57.37 16.91
CA GLN A 282 -0.36 -57.67 18.29
C GLN A 282 -1.04 -59.03 18.40
N LYS A 283 -1.97 -59.33 17.48
CA LYS A 283 -2.64 -60.63 17.42
C LYS A 283 -1.63 -61.77 17.29
N TYR A 284 -0.66 -61.64 16.39
CA TYR A 284 0.40 -62.63 16.20
C TYR A 284 1.27 -62.80 17.46
N LYS A 285 1.64 -61.70 18.13
CA LYS A 285 2.40 -61.76 19.40
C LYS A 285 1.64 -62.54 20.48
N ILE A 286 0.36 -62.26 20.67
CA ILE A 286 -0.48 -62.96 21.65
C ILE A 286 -0.57 -64.45 21.32
N GLU A 287 -0.73 -64.81 20.05
CA GLU A 287 -0.81 -66.21 19.61
C GLU A 287 0.50 -66.96 19.86
N GLN A 288 1.65 -66.34 19.60
CA GLN A 288 2.97 -66.91 19.91
C GLN A 288 3.18 -67.08 21.41
N GLU A 289 2.82 -66.08 22.22
CA GLU A 289 2.91 -66.18 23.69
C GLU A 289 2.03 -67.31 24.24
N PHE A 290 0.82 -67.47 23.70
CA PHE A 290 -0.10 -68.54 24.10
C PHE A 290 0.49 -69.91 23.75
N LYS A 291 1.04 -70.06 22.53
CA LYS A 291 1.69 -71.29 22.09
C LYS A 291 2.87 -71.67 22.99
N LEU A 292 3.72 -70.70 23.33
CA LEU A 292 4.86 -70.89 24.23
C LEU A 292 4.41 -71.31 25.64
N LYS A 293 3.39 -70.66 26.20
CA LYS A 293 2.81 -71.05 27.49
C LYS A 293 2.26 -72.48 27.47
N LEU A 294 1.61 -72.87 26.39
CA LEU A 294 1.08 -74.23 26.23
C LEU A 294 2.21 -75.27 26.18
N GLU A 295 3.30 -75.00 25.47
CA GLU A 295 4.47 -75.90 25.41
C GLU A 295 5.16 -76.03 26.78
N LEU A 296 5.35 -74.91 27.50
CA LEU A 296 5.92 -74.93 28.85
C LEU A 296 5.07 -75.77 29.82
N SER A 297 3.73 -75.65 29.75
CA SER A 297 2.85 -76.45 30.60
C SER A 297 2.97 -77.96 30.34
N LYS A 298 3.16 -78.37 29.08
CA LYS A 298 3.35 -79.78 28.71
C LYS A 298 4.67 -80.35 29.23
N VAL A 299 5.72 -79.53 29.30
CA VAL A 299 7.03 -79.95 29.84
C VAL A 299 6.98 -80.12 31.35
N GLN A 300 6.24 -79.26 32.08
CA GLN A 300 6.13 -79.34 33.54
C GLN A 300 5.33 -80.54 34.05
N THR A 301 4.46 -81.12 33.22
CA THR A 301 3.64 -82.30 33.56
C THR A 301 4.29 -83.65 33.27
N LYS A 302 5.53 -83.67 32.75
CA LYS A 302 6.31 -84.90 32.52
C LYS A 302 7.40 -85.05 33.56
#